data_AF-A0A1J4VH73-F1
#
_entry.id   AF-A0A1J4VH73-F1
#
_cell.length_a   1.000
_cell.length_b   1.000
_cell.length_c   1.000
_cell.angle_alpha   90.00
_cell.angle_beta   90.00
_cell.angle_gamma   90.00
#
_symmetry.space_group_name_H-M   'P 1'
#
loop_
_entity.id
_entity.type
_entity.pdbx_description
1 polymer ?
#
loop_
_entity_poly.entity_id
_entity_poly.type
_entity_poly.pdbx_seq_one_letter_code
_entity_poly.pdbx_strand_id
1 'polypeptide(L)'
;MEFLFKKISVKLGAKGYRYITQYLEKLPIKLPSTPEEKKTADLIIKKVDEILELFKPHIVDIDAILDSKETEKLSNLPKVSFAINDNAEFEEIRVEGNKVYLNSDDFIKIEDKRTRDFVAVYLNSNLEKFAKAKEAKAIVLNIPLPKSEEVLKEIIKRGAKSHSKVKEEVAELEREINDLVYNIYGITKDERRIIEQSIS
;
A
#
# COMPACT_ATOMS: atom_id res chain seq x y z
N MET A 1 16.92 11.88 9.68
CA MET A 1 16.45 12.77 10.77
C MET A 1 16.91 12.36 12.16
N GLU A 2 16.81 11.08 12.54
CA GLU A 2 17.16 10.61 13.89
C GLU A 2 18.61 10.93 14.33
N PHE A 3 19.56 10.87 13.40
CA PHE A 3 20.97 11.22 13.64
C PHE A 3 21.18 12.68 14.08
N LEU A 4 20.58 13.63 13.37
CA LEU A 4 20.63 15.06 13.71
C LEU A 4 19.91 15.34 15.03
N PHE A 5 18.76 14.70 15.23
CA PHE A 5 17.96 14.87 16.44
C PHE A 5 18.69 14.40 17.70
N LYS A 6 19.35 13.23 17.66
CA LYS A 6 20.18 12.72 18.78
C LYS A 6 21.34 13.64 19.13
N LYS A 7 21.83 14.45 18.17
CA LYS A 7 22.92 15.41 18.41
C LYS A 7 22.45 16.70 19.07
N ILE A 8 21.21 17.14 18.82
CA ILE A 8 20.70 18.43 19.31
C ILE A 8 19.82 18.32 20.55
N SER A 9 19.19 17.16 20.78
CA SER A 9 18.26 16.95 21.89
C SER A 9 18.96 16.55 23.19
N VAL A 10 18.40 16.99 24.32
CA VAL A 10 18.90 16.60 25.65
C VAL A 10 18.42 15.18 25.97
N LYS A 11 19.37 14.31 26.33
CA LYS A 11 19.12 12.92 26.72
C LYS A 11 18.51 12.87 28.12
N LEU A 12 17.32 12.29 28.28
CA LEU A 12 16.64 12.12 29.57
C LEU A 12 17.03 10.77 30.22
N GLY A 13 18.33 10.46 30.22
CA GLY A 13 18.84 9.18 30.73
C GLY A 13 18.58 8.00 29.78
N ALA A 14 18.31 6.80 30.34
CA ALA A 14 18.18 5.55 29.58
C ALA A 14 16.84 5.40 28.83
N LYS A 15 15.85 6.28 29.07
CA LYS A 15 14.45 6.07 28.64
C LYS A 15 13.91 7.06 27.60
N GLY A 16 14.76 7.90 26.99
CA GLY A 16 14.34 8.69 25.83
C GLY A 16 15.02 10.05 25.67
N TYR A 17 14.64 10.74 24.61
CA TYR A 17 15.08 12.11 24.30
C TYR A 17 13.95 13.09 24.59
N ARG A 18 14.31 14.33 24.98
CA ARG A 18 13.33 15.39 25.22
C ARG A 18 12.95 16.05 23.90
N TYR A 19 11.66 16.06 23.57
CA TYR A 19 11.12 16.72 22.38
C TYR A 19 10.54 18.08 22.80
N ILE A 20 11.25 19.17 22.50
CA ILE A 20 10.83 20.56 22.73
C ILE A 20 10.99 21.31 21.39
N THR A 21 10.10 22.26 21.11
CA THR A 21 10.07 23.10 19.89
C THR A 21 11.44 23.69 19.51
N GLN A 22 12.27 24.03 20.49
CA GLN A 22 13.64 24.53 20.29
C GLN A 22 14.56 23.61 19.47
N TYR A 23 14.25 22.30 19.38
CA TYR A 23 15.01 21.35 18.55
C TYR A 23 14.44 21.25 17.13
N LEU A 24 13.14 21.49 16.95
CA LEU A 24 12.50 21.52 15.63
C LEU A 24 12.94 22.77 14.85
N GLU A 25 13.08 23.91 15.54
CA GLU A 25 13.59 25.17 14.98
C GLU A 25 15.04 25.05 14.46
N LYS A 26 15.81 24.06 14.94
CA LYS A 26 17.21 23.83 14.56
C LYS A 26 17.36 22.82 13.43
N LEU A 27 16.26 22.24 12.94
CA LEU A 27 16.34 21.33 11.80
C LEU A 27 16.65 22.15 10.54
N PRO A 28 17.58 21.69 9.69
CA PRO A 28 17.91 22.36 8.43
C PRO A 28 16.83 22.07 7.37
N ILE A 29 15.57 22.34 7.70
CA ILE A 29 14.41 22.14 6.83
C ILE A 29 13.97 23.53 6.39
N LYS A 30 13.95 23.75 5.08
CA LYS A 30 13.50 25.02 4.51
C LYS A 30 11.97 25.02 4.47
N LEU A 31 11.36 25.90 5.25
CA LEU A 31 9.92 26.15 5.17
C LEU A 31 9.64 27.20 4.09
N PRO A 32 8.57 27.03 3.29
CA PRO A 32 8.20 27.97 2.24
C PRO A 32 7.87 29.33 2.86
N SER A 33 8.73 30.31 2.61
CA SER A 33 8.68 31.63 3.27
C SER A 33 8.23 32.71 2.30
N THR A 34 8.62 32.60 1.03
CA THR A 34 8.22 33.55 -0.02
C THR A 34 6.83 33.24 -0.59
N PRO A 35 6.12 34.21 -1.18
CA PRO A 35 4.85 33.96 -1.85
C PRO A 35 4.95 32.92 -2.98
N GLU A 36 6.09 32.86 -3.67
CA GLU A 36 6.35 31.91 -4.75
C GLU A 36 6.53 30.50 -4.20
N GLU A 37 7.35 30.34 -3.15
CA GLU A 37 7.54 29.05 -2.47
C GLU A 37 6.23 28.53 -1.86
N LYS A 38 5.38 29.42 -1.34
CA LYS A 38 4.05 29.04 -0.83
C LYS A 38 3.15 28.50 -1.93
N LYS A 39 3.14 29.12 -3.12
CA LYS A 39 2.41 28.57 -4.27
C LYS A 39 2.94 27.19 -4.66
N THR A 40 4.25 26.99 -4.65
CA THR A 40 4.86 25.67 -4.90
C THR A 40 4.45 24.66 -3.84
N ALA A 41 4.41 25.06 -2.57
CA ALA A 41 3.95 24.21 -1.48
C ALA A 41 2.46 23.83 -1.62
N ASP A 42 1.60 24.78 -2.00
CA ASP A 42 0.18 24.50 -2.26
C ASP A 42 -0.01 23.50 -3.40
N LEU A 43 0.83 23.56 -4.44
CA LEU A 43 0.84 22.57 -5.53
C LEU A 43 1.28 21.19 -5.04
N ILE A 44 2.29 21.12 -4.15
CA ILE A 44 2.71 19.85 -3.53
C ILE A 44 1.55 19.27 -2.71
N ILE A 45 0.89 20.06 -1.87
CA ILE A 45 -0.26 19.62 -1.07
C ILE A 45 -1.34 19.06 -1.99
N LYS A 46 -1.69 19.78 -3.06
CA LYS A 46 -2.69 19.31 -4.03
C LYS A 46 -2.31 17.97 -4.66
N LYS A 47 -1.04 17.76 -5.01
CA LYS A 47 -0.58 16.49 -5.58
C LYS A 47 -0.59 15.36 -4.56
N VAL A 48 -0.27 15.65 -3.31
CA VAL A 48 -0.43 14.68 -2.22
C VAL A 48 -1.90 14.33 -2.03
N ASP A 49 -2.81 15.29 -2.10
CA ASP A 49 -4.25 15.02 -2.08
C ASP A 49 -4.69 14.16 -3.27
N GLU A 50 -4.18 14.43 -4.48
CA GLU A 50 -4.41 13.58 -5.67
C GLU A 50 -3.92 12.13 -5.45
N ILE A 51 -2.73 11.94 -4.88
CA ILE A 51 -2.23 10.61 -4.48
C ILE A 51 -3.19 9.97 -3.46
N LEU A 52 -3.61 10.71 -2.43
CA LEU A 52 -4.55 10.20 -1.43
C LEU A 52 -5.89 9.83 -2.04
N GLU A 53 -6.40 10.56 -3.03
CA GLU A 53 -7.62 10.20 -3.78
C GLU A 53 -7.42 8.94 -4.65
N LEU A 54 -6.23 8.72 -5.22
CA LEU A 54 -5.92 7.48 -5.96
C LEU A 54 -5.86 6.27 -5.04
N PHE A 55 -5.40 6.45 -3.80
CA PHE A 55 -5.45 5.43 -2.76
C PHE A 55 -6.80 5.35 -2.04
N LYS A 56 -7.65 6.39 -2.14
CA LYS A 56 -9.03 6.27 -1.69
C LYS A 56 -9.65 5.19 -2.53
N PRO A 57 -10.14 4.15 -1.87
CA PRO A 57 -10.41 2.91 -2.54
C PRO A 57 -11.46 3.12 -3.63
N HIS A 58 -11.04 3.02 -4.88
CA HIS A 58 -11.80 2.26 -5.86
C HIS A 58 -11.73 0.77 -5.48
N ILE A 59 -11.99 0.43 -4.20
CA ILE A 59 -12.29 -0.91 -3.76
C ILE A 59 -13.57 -1.23 -4.52
N VAL A 60 -13.40 -2.10 -5.50
CA VAL A 60 -14.51 -2.85 -6.04
C VAL A 60 -15.14 -3.50 -4.81
N ASP A 61 -16.37 -3.13 -4.47
CA ASP A 61 -17.12 -3.85 -3.45
C ASP A 61 -17.45 -5.23 -4.03
N ILE A 62 -16.48 -6.14 -3.90
CA ILE A 62 -16.57 -7.49 -4.46
C ILE A 62 -17.70 -8.23 -3.74
N ASP A 63 -17.91 -7.98 -2.46
CA ASP A 63 -19.02 -8.55 -1.69
C ASP A 63 -20.36 -8.15 -2.33
N ALA A 64 -20.56 -6.87 -2.69
CA ALA A 64 -21.76 -6.42 -3.40
C ALA A 64 -21.95 -7.04 -4.81
N ILE A 65 -20.86 -7.32 -5.54
CA ILE A 65 -20.94 -8.04 -6.83
C ILE A 65 -21.40 -9.49 -6.61
N LEU A 66 -20.99 -10.10 -5.50
CA LEU A 66 -21.25 -11.50 -5.18
C LEU A 66 -22.61 -11.74 -4.51
N ASP A 67 -23.21 -10.75 -3.84
CA ASP A 67 -24.48 -10.85 -3.09
C ASP A 67 -25.67 -11.42 -3.89
N SER A 68 -25.63 -11.30 -5.23
CA SER A 68 -26.69 -11.80 -6.14
C SER A 68 -26.28 -13.00 -6.98
N LYS A 69 -25.11 -13.60 -6.71
CA LYS A 69 -24.49 -14.63 -7.55
C LYS A 69 -24.34 -15.94 -6.80
N GLU A 70 -24.43 -17.05 -7.53
CA GLU A 70 -24.06 -18.34 -6.99
C GLU A 70 -22.55 -18.41 -6.75
N THR A 71 -22.19 -18.74 -5.51
CA THR A 71 -20.81 -18.89 -5.08
C THR A 71 -20.59 -20.28 -4.47
N GLU A 72 -19.33 -20.69 -4.42
CA GLU A 72 -18.87 -21.85 -3.68
C GLU A 72 -17.72 -21.44 -2.76
N LYS A 73 -17.57 -22.12 -1.62
CA LYS A 73 -16.47 -21.82 -0.69
C LYS A 73 -15.16 -22.32 -1.29
N LEU A 74 -14.11 -21.51 -1.16
CA LEU A 74 -12.76 -21.87 -1.60
C LEU A 74 -12.28 -23.23 -1.02
N SER A 75 -12.66 -23.54 0.22
CA SER A 75 -12.36 -24.82 0.89
C SER A 75 -12.99 -26.05 0.25
N ASN A 76 -14.04 -25.90 -0.57
CA ASN A 76 -14.70 -27.02 -1.25
C ASN A 76 -13.98 -27.41 -2.55
N LEU A 77 -12.99 -26.63 -3.01
CA LEU A 77 -12.31 -26.89 -4.27
C LEU A 77 -11.20 -27.94 -4.10
N PRO A 78 -11.19 -29.02 -4.91
CA PRO A 78 -10.25 -30.13 -4.75
C PRO A 78 -8.80 -29.77 -5.12
N LYS A 79 -8.58 -28.66 -5.84
CA LYS A 79 -7.25 -28.20 -6.31
C LYS A 79 -6.71 -27.02 -5.49
N VAL A 80 -7.18 -26.88 -4.26
CA VAL A 80 -6.76 -25.83 -3.34
C VAL A 80 -6.26 -26.47 -2.06
N SER A 81 -5.08 -26.07 -1.61
CA SER A 81 -4.53 -26.49 -0.31
C SER A 81 -4.10 -25.29 0.51
N PHE A 82 -4.37 -25.34 1.81
CA PHE A 82 -4.15 -24.25 2.75
C PHE A 82 -2.99 -24.59 3.67
N ALA A 83 -1.94 -23.77 3.66
CA ALA A 83 -0.85 -23.80 4.61
C ALA A 83 -0.94 -22.52 5.45
N ILE A 84 -1.90 -22.49 6.38
CA ILE A 84 -2.23 -21.31 7.19
C ILE A 84 -2.29 -21.72 8.67
N ASN A 85 -1.47 -21.05 9.48
CA ASN A 85 -1.44 -21.20 10.93
C ASN A 85 -2.70 -20.63 11.58
N ASP A 86 -3.05 -21.10 12.77
CA ASP A 86 -4.25 -20.63 13.48
C ASP A 86 -4.11 -19.15 13.93
N ASN A 87 -2.89 -18.69 14.14
CA ASN A 87 -2.56 -17.31 14.51
C ASN A 87 -2.13 -16.46 13.31
N ALA A 88 -2.42 -16.91 12.09
CA ALA A 88 -2.06 -16.16 10.89
C ALA A 88 -2.74 -14.79 10.88
N GLU A 89 -2.02 -13.78 10.41
CA GLU A 89 -2.51 -12.42 10.21
C GLU A 89 -2.29 -12.01 8.74
N PHE A 90 -3.12 -11.08 8.26
CA PHE A 90 -2.99 -10.51 6.93
C PHE A 90 -2.07 -9.29 6.98
N GLU A 91 -0.96 -9.36 6.26
CA GLU A 91 0.00 -8.26 6.18
C GLU A 91 0.09 -7.72 4.74
N GLU A 92 0.55 -8.56 3.81
CA GLU A 92 0.75 -8.20 2.42
C GLU A 92 0.37 -9.39 1.53
N ILE A 93 -0.56 -9.17 0.59
CA ILE A 93 -1.00 -10.21 -0.33
C ILE A 93 -0.02 -10.29 -1.50
N ARG A 94 0.73 -11.40 -1.56
CA ARG A 94 1.72 -11.65 -2.62
C ARG A 94 1.38 -12.91 -3.39
N VAL A 95 1.64 -12.88 -4.70
CA VAL A 95 1.42 -14.02 -5.58
C VAL A 95 2.75 -14.51 -6.12
N GLU A 96 3.12 -15.74 -5.80
CA GLU A 96 4.34 -16.38 -6.30
C GLU A 96 4.01 -17.75 -6.89
N GLY A 97 4.15 -17.87 -8.21
CA GLY A 97 3.77 -19.09 -8.93
C GLY A 97 2.31 -19.47 -8.66
N ASN A 98 2.09 -20.65 -8.08
CA ASN A 98 0.76 -21.17 -7.76
C ASN A 98 0.34 -20.89 -6.31
N LYS A 99 0.97 -19.93 -5.64
CA LYS A 99 0.70 -19.60 -4.24
C LYS A 99 0.24 -18.16 -4.08
N VAL A 100 -0.72 -17.96 -3.19
CA VAL A 100 -1.15 -16.64 -2.68
C VAL A 100 -0.78 -16.58 -1.21
N TYR A 101 0.16 -15.71 -0.87
CA TYR A 101 0.66 -15.49 0.48
C TYR A 101 -0.19 -14.46 1.20
N LEU A 102 -0.48 -14.71 2.48
CA LEU A 102 -1.12 -13.77 3.38
C LEU A 102 -0.09 -12.88 4.11
N ASN A 103 1.11 -13.44 4.33
CA ASN A 103 2.26 -12.84 5.01
C ASN A 103 3.55 -13.53 4.52
N SER A 104 4.61 -13.58 5.33
CA SER A 104 5.87 -14.26 4.96
C SER A 104 5.75 -15.77 4.81
N ASP A 105 4.90 -16.43 5.60
CA ASP A 105 4.93 -17.87 5.82
C ASP A 105 3.62 -18.59 5.48
N ASP A 106 2.47 -17.92 5.67
CA ASP A 106 1.15 -18.47 5.43
C ASP A 106 0.70 -18.27 3.97
N PHE A 107 0.27 -19.35 3.33
CA PHE A 107 -0.14 -19.30 1.92
C PHE A 107 -1.26 -20.28 1.55
N ILE A 108 -1.93 -19.95 0.45
CA ILE A 108 -2.91 -20.78 -0.25
C ILE A 108 -2.27 -21.23 -1.55
N LYS A 109 -2.17 -22.55 -1.77
CA LYS A 109 -1.72 -23.09 -3.05
C LYS A 109 -2.93 -23.40 -3.93
N ILE A 110 -2.96 -22.80 -5.11
CA ILE A 110 -4.06 -22.86 -6.08
C ILE A 110 -3.46 -23.14 -7.46
N GLU A 111 -3.80 -24.29 -8.06
CA GLU A 111 -3.29 -24.65 -9.39
C GLU A 111 -4.00 -23.89 -10.52
N ASP A 112 -5.28 -23.59 -10.35
CA ASP A 112 -6.03 -22.82 -11.34
C ASP A 112 -5.65 -21.33 -11.28
N LYS A 113 -5.07 -20.84 -12.37
CA LYS A 113 -4.61 -19.45 -12.48
C LYS A 113 -5.74 -18.45 -12.23
N ARG A 114 -6.95 -18.73 -12.70
CA ARG A 114 -8.07 -17.78 -12.61
C ARG A 114 -8.60 -17.69 -11.18
N THR A 115 -8.78 -18.83 -10.52
CA THR A 115 -9.11 -18.90 -9.09
C THR A 115 -8.04 -18.19 -8.26
N ARG A 116 -6.76 -18.41 -8.57
CA ARG A 116 -5.64 -17.74 -7.90
C ARG A 116 -5.72 -16.23 -8.05
N ASP A 117 -5.90 -15.74 -9.27
CA ASP A 117 -5.97 -14.30 -9.57
C ASP A 117 -7.19 -13.66 -8.89
N PHE A 118 -8.33 -14.36 -8.87
CA PHE A 118 -9.51 -13.93 -8.12
C PHE A 118 -9.24 -13.84 -6.61
N VAL A 119 -8.67 -14.87 -5.99
CA VAL A 119 -8.39 -14.91 -4.55
C VAL A 119 -7.43 -13.79 -4.16
N ALA A 120 -6.39 -13.56 -4.96
CA ALA A 120 -5.47 -12.45 -4.74
C ALA A 120 -6.19 -11.09 -4.78
N VAL A 121 -7.03 -10.85 -5.78
CA VAL A 121 -7.82 -9.62 -5.89
C VAL A 121 -8.79 -9.46 -4.72
N TYR A 122 -9.48 -10.54 -4.32
CA TYR A 122 -10.45 -10.54 -3.23
C TYR A 122 -9.81 -10.19 -1.90
N LEU A 123 -8.70 -10.86 -1.56
CA LEU A 123 -7.95 -10.62 -0.34
C LEU A 123 -7.37 -9.21 -0.31
N ASN A 124 -6.77 -8.76 -1.42
CA ASN A 124 -6.15 -7.44 -1.47
C ASN A 124 -7.17 -6.30 -1.37
N SER A 125 -8.34 -6.45 -1.99
CA SER A 125 -9.42 -5.46 -1.93
C SER A 125 -10.06 -5.34 -0.54
N ASN A 126 -9.92 -6.37 0.29
CA ASN A 126 -10.45 -6.41 1.65
C ASN A 126 -9.34 -6.40 2.71
N LEU A 127 -8.09 -6.08 2.34
CA LEU A 127 -6.93 -6.23 3.22
C LEU A 127 -7.08 -5.42 4.51
N GLU A 128 -7.54 -4.17 4.45
CA GLU A 128 -7.75 -3.33 5.65
C GLU A 128 -8.82 -3.89 6.60
N LYS A 129 -9.87 -4.52 6.05
CA LYS A 129 -10.94 -5.19 6.81
C LYS A 129 -10.38 -6.45 7.48
N PHE A 130 -9.54 -7.19 6.77
CA PHE A 130 -9.01 -8.48 7.22
C PHE A 130 -7.80 -8.35 8.15
N ALA A 131 -6.97 -7.32 8.01
CA ALA A 131 -5.84 -7.04 8.92
C ALA A 131 -6.27 -6.81 10.37
N LYS A 132 -7.54 -6.44 10.60
CA LYS A 132 -8.13 -6.26 11.95
C LYS A 132 -8.80 -7.54 12.47
N ALA A 133 -8.91 -8.58 11.65
CA ALA A 133 -9.60 -9.80 12.01
C ALA A 133 -8.66 -10.77 12.73
N LYS A 134 -9.17 -11.44 13.77
CA LYS A 134 -8.40 -12.41 14.57
C LYS A 134 -8.33 -13.82 13.98
N GLU A 135 -9.14 -14.10 12.94
CA GLU A 135 -9.33 -15.45 12.41
C GLU A 135 -9.05 -15.48 10.90
N ALA A 136 -7.80 -15.23 10.49
CA ALA A 136 -7.45 -15.19 9.07
C ALA A 136 -7.73 -16.52 8.34
N LYS A 137 -7.46 -17.63 9.02
CA LYS A 137 -7.75 -18.98 8.51
C LYS A 137 -9.23 -19.18 8.20
N ALA A 138 -10.12 -18.75 9.11
CA ALA A 138 -11.56 -18.87 8.91
C ALA A 138 -12.04 -18.01 7.72
N ILE A 139 -11.50 -16.80 7.58
CA ILE A 139 -11.79 -15.92 6.44
C ILE A 139 -11.41 -16.60 5.13
N VAL A 140 -10.17 -17.09 5.02
CA VAL A 140 -9.67 -17.72 3.80
C VAL A 140 -10.51 -18.94 3.39
N LEU A 141 -10.83 -19.81 4.34
CA LEU A 141 -11.62 -21.02 4.07
C LEU A 141 -13.02 -20.71 3.56
N ASN A 142 -13.57 -19.55 3.93
CA ASN A 142 -14.92 -19.10 3.58
C ASN A 142 -14.94 -18.09 2.42
N ILE A 143 -13.84 -17.85 1.72
CA ILE A 143 -13.83 -16.95 0.55
C ILE A 143 -14.88 -17.45 -0.47
N PRO A 144 -15.85 -16.60 -0.86
CA PRO A 144 -16.86 -16.95 -1.84
C PRO A 144 -16.27 -16.85 -3.26
N LEU A 145 -16.17 -17.99 -3.94
CA LEU A 145 -15.77 -18.06 -5.34
C LEU A 145 -17.02 -18.08 -6.23
N PRO A 146 -17.22 -17.11 -7.15
CA PRO A 146 -18.34 -17.15 -8.08
C PRO A 146 -18.21 -18.34 -9.04
N LYS A 147 -19.30 -19.09 -9.22
CA LYS A 147 -19.35 -20.19 -10.20
C LYS A 147 -19.38 -19.68 -11.65
N SER A 148 -19.84 -18.45 -11.86
CA SER A 148 -19.90 -17.82 -13.18
C SER A 148 -18.51 -17.33 -13.61
N GLU A 149 -18.04 -17.84 -14.75
CA GLU A 149 -16.78 -17.44 -15.37
C GLU A 149 -16.77 -15.95 -15.76
N GLU A 150 -17.92 -15.41 -16.16
CA GLU A 150 -18.07 -14.01 -16.55
C GLU A 150 -17.85 -13.07 -15.36
N VAL A 151 -18.46 -13.40 -14.22
CA VAL A 151 -18.30 -12.65 -12.96
C VAL A 151 -16.86 -12.71 -12.48
N LEU A 152 -16.23 -13.89 -12.57
CA LEU A 152 -14.84 -14.08 -12.17
C LEU A 152 -13.89 -13.22 -13.03
N LYS A 153 -14.07 -13.20 -14.36
CA LYS A 153 -13.31 -12.33 -15.27
C LYS A 153 -13.54 -10.84 -14.99
N GLU A 154 -14.77 -10.46 -14.69
CA GLU A 154 -15.11 -9.07 -14.37
C GLU A 154 -14.38 -8.60 -13.12
N ILE A 155 -14.43 -9.38 -12.03
CA ILE A 155 -13.78 -9.03 -10.76
C ILE A 155 -12.27 -8.94 -10.94
N ILE A 156 -11.65 -9.93 -11.60
CA ILE A 156 -10.20 -9.90 -11.88
C ILE A 156 -9.84 -8.66 -12.71
N LYS A 157 -10.61 -8.34 -13.74
CA LYS A 157 -10.34 -7.18 -14.60
C LYS A 157 -10.46 -5.86 -13.84
N ARG A 158 -11.46 -5.72 -12.96
CA ARG A 158 -11.64 -4.51 -12.14
C ARG A 158 -10.52 -4.38 -11.10
N GLY A 159 -10.13 -5.48 -10.44
CA GLY A 159 -9.03 -5.51 -9.48
C GLY A 159 -7.65 -5.25 -10.09
N ALA A 160 -7.35 -5.85 -11.24
CA ALA A 160 -6.07 -5.66 -11.94
C ALA A 160 -5.87 -4.22 -12.43
N LYS A 161 -6.95 -3.57 -12.90
CA LYS A 161 -6.91 -2.16 -13.31
C LYS A 161 -6.66 -1.21 -12.16
N SER A 162 -7.05 -1.58 -10.93
CA SER A 162 -6.90 -0.73 -9.75
C SER A 162 -5.43 -0.62 -9.34
N HIS A 163 -4.68 -1.73 -9.26
CA HIS A 163 -3.31 -1.67 -8.71
C HIS A 163 -2.22 -1.20 -9.67
N SER A 164 -2.23 -1.63 -10.94
CA SER A 164 -1.12 -1.28 -11.85
C SER A 164 -1.18 0.16 -12.32
N LYS A 165 -2.38 0.67 -12.62
CA LYS A 165 -2.57 2.08 -13.03
C LYS A 165 -2.34 3.04 -11.87
N VAL A 166 -2.87 2.74 -10.69
CA VAL A 166 -2.62 3.58 -9.51
C VAL A 166 -1.13 3.65 -9.21
N LYS A 167 -0.39 2.54 -9.32
CA LYS A 167 1.06 2.56 -9.11
C LYS A 167 1.81 3.44 -10.12
N GLU A 168 1.42 3.40 -11.39
CA GLU A 168 2.01 4.25 -12.44
C GLU A 168 1.67 5.73 -12.21
N GLU A 169 0.41 6.04 -11.93
CA GLU A 169 -0.07 7.41 -11.68
C GLU A 169 0.55 8.01 -10.39
N VAL A 170 0.68 7.21 -9.33
CA VAL A 170 1.36 7.61 -8.10
C VAL A 170 2.84 7.89 -8.35
N ALA A 171 3.53 7.02 -9.10
CA ALA A 171 4.95 7.22 -9.41
C ALA A 171 5.20 8.49 -10.24
N GLU A 172 4.26 8.85 -11.12
CA GLU A 172 4.31 10.12 -11.86
C GLU A 172 4.10 11.32 -10.93
N LEU A 173 3.08 11.28 -10.07
CA LEU A 173 2.82 12.34 -9.08
C LEU A 173 3.97 12.51 -8.09
N GLU A 174 4.59 11.42 -7.63
CA GLU A 174 5.79 11.46 -6.76
C GLU A 174 6.98 12.12 -7.47
N ARG A 175 7.19 11.82 -8.75
CA ARG A 175 8.25 12.47 -9.55
C ARG A 175 8.00 13.98 -9.66
N GLU A 176 6.76 14.38 -9.92
CA GLU A 176 6.40 15.80 -9.99
C GLU A 176 6.54 16.50 -8.63
N ILE A 177 6.19 15.84 -7.52
CA ILE A 177 6.43 16.35 -6.17
C ILE A 177 7.93 16.55 -5.93
N ASN A 178 8.77 15.58 -6.29
CA ASN A 178 10.22 15.70 -6.14
C ASN A 178 10.77 16.91 -6.90
N ASP A 179 10.30 17.15 -8.13
CA ASP A 179 10.69 18.33 -8.91
C ASP A 179 10.30 19.64 -8.21
N LEU A 180 9.08 19.72 -7.65
CA LEU A 180 8.62 20.89 -6.90
C LEU A 180 9.45 21.10 -5.62
N VAL A 181 9.78 20.03 -4.90
CA VAL A 181 10.64 20.08 -3.70
C VAL A 181 12.04 20.57 -4.06
N TYR A 182 12.66 20.03 -5.11
CA TYR A 182 13.95 20.48 -5.57
C TYR A 182 13.96 21.98 -5.92
N ASN A 183 12.86 22.49 -6.50
CA ASN A 183 12.73 23.92 -6.77
C ASN A 183 12.67 24.76 -5.49
N ILE A 184 11.96 24.32 -4.45
CA ILE A 184 11.94 25.03 -3.14
C ILE A 184 13.35 25.10 -2.54
N TYR A 185 14.13 24.03 -2.65
CA TYR A 185 15.49 23.98 -2.11
C TYR A 185 16.55 24.56 -3.05
N GLY A 186 16.18 24.95 -4.28
CA GLY A 186 17.12 25.47 -5.28
C GLY A 186 18.14 24.43 -5.75
N ILE A 187 17.79 23.14 -5.69
CA ILE A 187 18.69 22.01 -6.01
C ILE A 187 18.93 21.95 -7.51
N THR A 188 20.19 22.00 -7.90
CA THR A 188 20.66 21.91 -9.28
C THR A 188 20.58 20.49 -9.84
N LYS A 189 20.65 20.34 -11.17
CA LYS A 189 20.59 19.01 -11.81
C LYS A 189 21.70 18.05 -11.36
N ASP A 190 22.89 18.57 -11.08
CA ASP A 190 24.01 17.74 -10.63
C ASP A 190 23.83 17.30 -9.18
N GLU A 191 23.29 18.17 -8.32
CA GLU A 191 22.93 17.80 -6.94
C GLU A 191 21.79 16.78 -6.91
N ARG A 192 20.78 16.90 -7.81
CA ARG A 192 19.71 15.90 -7.94
C ARG A 192 20.26 14.50 -8.24
N ARG A 193 21.22 14.39 -9.17
CA ARG A 193 21.86 13.12 -9.52
C ARG A 193 22.52 12.46 -8.32
N ILE A 194 23.22 13.25 -7.49
CA ILE A 194 23.87 12.74 -6.27
C ILE A 194 22.83 12.23 -5.27
N ILE A 195 21.74 12.99 -5.07
CA ILE A 195 20.66 12.62 -4.16
C ILE A 195 19.98 11.33 -4.63
N GLU A 196 19.59 11.23 -5.90
CA GLU A 196 18.89 10.07 -6.45
C GLU A 196 19.74 8.79 -6.41
N GLN A 197 21.06 8.90 -6.62
CA GLN A 197 21.99 7.77 -6.48
C GLN A 197 22.17 7.30 -5.03
N SER A 198 21.94 8.16 -4.04
CA SER A 198 22.07 7.81 -2.63
C SER A 198 20.82 7.15 -2.02
N ILE A 199 19.70 7.16 -2.76
CA ILE A 199 18.39 6.64 -2.34
C ILE A 199 18.05 5.32 -3.05
N SER A 200 18.73 4.97 -4.15
CA SER A 200 18.65 3.66 -4.84
C SER A 200 19.42 2.57 -4.10
#